data_AF-A0A7K1CI15-F1
#
_entry.id   AF-A0A7K1CI15-F1
#
_cell.length_a   1.000
_cell.length_b   1.000
_cell.length_c   1.000
_cell.angle_alpha   90.00
_cell.angle_beta   90.00
_cell.angle_gamma   90.00
#
_symmetry.space_group_name_H-M   'P 1'
#
loop_
_entity.id
_entity.type
_entity.pdbx_description
1 polymer ?
#
loop_
_entity_poly.entity_id
_entity_poly.type
_entity_poly.pdbx_seq_one_letter_code
_entity_poly.pdbx_strand_id
1 'polypeptide(L)' 'EASLSEGEVSGTKIECWLHGAEFDLRTGEALTPPATSALKTFKVEVNGNQVVVTN' A
#
# COMPACT_ATOMS: atom_id res chain seq x y z
N GLU A 1 -4.43 -15.99 1.75
CA GLU A 1 -3.71 -14.83 1.21
C GLU A 1 -4.71 -13.75 0.85
N ALA A 2 -4.32 -12.47 0.84
CA ALA A 2 -5.18 -11.35 0.46
C ALA A 2 -4.40 -10.41 -0.46
N SER A 3 -5.05 -9.88 -1.50
CA SER A 3 -4.47 -8.83 -2.33
C SER A 3 -4.87 -7.47 -1.79
N LEU A 4 -3.89 -6.61 -1.51
CA LEU A 4 -4.19 -5.23 -1.10
C LEU A 4 -4.87 -4.42 -2.21
N SER A 5 -4.75 -4.83 -3.48
CA SER A 5 -5.46 -4.18 -4.59
C SER A 5 -6.98 -4.31 -4.52
N GLU A 6 -7.49 -5.22 -3.69
CA GLU A 6 -8.93 -5.41 -3.43
C GLU A 6 -9.38 -4.68 -2.15
N GLY A 7 -8.47 -3.96 -1.51
CA GLY A 7 -8.73 -3.14 -0.33
C GLY A 7 -9.22 -1.73 -0.66
N GLU A 8 -9.48 -0.95 0.39
CA GLU A 8 -9.93 0.44 0.27
C GLU A 8 -8.78 1.41 0.53
N VAL A 9 -8.73 2.51 -0.23
CA VAL A 9 -7.75 3.59 -0.03
C VAL A 9 -8.40 4.76 0.69
N SER A 10 -7.83 5.17 1.82
CA SER A 10 -8.27 6.33 2.58
C SER A 10 -7.09 7.24 2.91
N GLY A 11 -7.05 8.42 2.30
CA GLY A 11 -5.93 9.35 2.43
C GLY A 11 -4.62 8.75 1.94
N THR A 12 -3.66 8.56 2.84
CA THR A 12 -2.36 7.93 2.54
C THR A 12 -2.29 6.46 2.96
N LYS A 13 -3.42 5.83 3.24
CA LYS A 13 -3.48 4.46 3.74
C LYS A 13 -4.21 3.54 2.78
N ILE A 14 -3.87 2.26 2.82
CA ILE A 14 -4.63 1.18 2.22
C ILE A 14 -4.98 0.13 3.27
N GLU A 15 -6.24 -0.28 3.32
CA GLU A 15 -6.75 -1.28 4.25
C GLU A 15 -6.82 -2.67 3.57
N CYS A 16 -6.29 -3.70 4.23
CA CYS A 16 -6.45 -5.08 3.80
C CYS A 16 -7.89 -5.55 4.01
N TRP A 17 -8.60 -5.85 2.93
CA TRP A 17 -10.02 -6.23 2.95
C TRP A 17 -10.34 -7.45 3.83
N LEU A 18 -9.37 -8.34 4.07
CA LEU A 18 -9.60 -9.59 4.80
C LEU A 18 -9.53 -9.42 6.33
N HIS A 19 -8.56 -8.63 6.83
CA HIS A 19 -8.26 -8.56 8.27
C HIS A 19 -8.24 -7.13 8.83
N GLY A 20 -8.46 -6.10 8.00
CA GLY A 20 -8.52 -4.70 8.41
C GLY A 20 -7.18 -4.03 8.75
N ALA A 21 -6.06 -4.71 8.51
CA ALA A 21 -4.74 -4.10 8.70
C ALA A 21 -4.53 -2.95 7.69
N GLU A 22 -4.09 -1.80 8.18
CA GLU A 22 -3.78 -0.62 7.38
C GLU A 22 -2.27 -0.50 7.13
N PHE A 23 -1.90 -0.01 5.95
CA PHE A 23 -0.52 0.30 5.59
C PHE A 23 -0.41 1.72 5.03
N ASP A 24 0.69 2.43 5.33
CA ASP A 24 0.96 3.72 4.70
C ASP A 24 1.47 3.52 3.26
N LEU A 25 0.79 4.10 2.27
CA LEU A 25 1.10 3.96 0.85
C LEU A 25 2.46 4.58 0.45
N ARG A 26 3.04 5.45 1.28
CA ARG A 26 4.28 6.17 0.99
C ARG A 26 5.50 5.44 1.52
N THR A 27 5.37 4.80 2.67
CA THR A 27 6.47 4.16 3.40
C THR A 27 6.36 2.64 3.46
N GLY A 28 5.18 2.09 3.20
CA GLY A 28 4.86 0.67 3.38
C GLY A 28 4.66 0.27 4.85
N GLU A 29 4.78 1.20 5.81
CA GLU A 29 4.68 0.92 7.24
C GLU A 29 3.33 0.28 7.58
N ALA A 30 3.35 -0.79 8.38
CA ALA A 30 2.15 -1.37 8.97
C ALA A 30 1.65 -0.46 10.10
N LEU A 31 0.44 0.06 9.96
CA LEU A 31 -0.12 1.07 10.87
C LEU A 31 -1.03 0.45 11.93
N THR A 32 -1.68 -0.68 11.60
CA THR A 32 -2.62 -1.36 12.51
C THR A 32 -2.40 -2.88 12.52
N PRO A 33 -2.65 -3.56 13.66
CA PRO A 33 -2.69 -5.02 13.73
C PRO A 33 -3.77 -5.61 12.79
N PRO A 34 -3.64 -6.87 12.33
CA PRO A 34 -2.61 -7.84 12.71
C PRO A 34 -1.27 -7.69 11.98
N ALA A 35 -1.10 -6.72 11.07
CA ALA A 35 0.16 -6.54 10.38
C ALA A 35 1.25 -6.02 11.34
N THR A 36 2.44 -6.61 11.26
CA THR A 36 3.58 -6.27 12.13
C THR A 36 4.85 -5.91 11.37
N SER A 37 4.85 -6.08 10.04
CA SER A 37 6.00 -5.82 9.17
C SER A 37 5.58 -4.88 8.05
N ALA A 38 6.47 -3.94 7.72
CA ALA A 38 6.28 -3.05 6.59
C ALA A 38 6.27 -3.82 5.25
N LEU A 39 5.50 -3.31 4.30
CA LEU A 39 5.49 -3.77 2.92
C LEU A 39 6.70 -3.24 2.16
N LYS A 40 7.07 -3.96 1.09
CA LYS A 40 8.03 -3.44 0.12
C LYS A 40 7.40 -2.28 -0.66
N THR A 41 8.09 -1.16 -0.70
CA THR A 41 7.74 -0.01 -1.55
C THR A 41 8.49 -0.06 -2.87
N PHE A 42 7.94 0.60 -3.88
CA PHE A 42 8.54 0.77 -5.21
C PHE A 42 8.57 2.25 -5.54
N LYS A 43 9.60 2.70 -6.26
CA LYS A 43 9.67 4.09 -6.71
C LYS A 43 8.65 4.28 -7.83
N VAL A 44 7.88 5.37 -7.74
CA VAL A 44 6.87 5.74 -8.72
C VAL A 44 7.18 7.12 -9.29
N GLU A 45 7.17 7.24 -10.61
CA GLU A 45 7.36 8.50 -11.33
C GLU A 45 6.20 8.74 -12.31
N VAL A 46 5.78 10.01 -12.44
CA VAL A 46 4.75 10.43 -13.40
C VAL A 46 5.44 11.12 -14.58
N ASN A 47 5.36 10.51 -15.76
CA ASN A 47 5.94 11.00 -17.00
C ASN A 47 4.82 11.36 -17.98
N GLY A 48 4.33 12.60 -17.92
CA GLY A 48 3.18 13.05 -18.70
C GLY A 48 1.91 12.29 -18.29
N ASN A 49 1.36 11.48 -19.20
CA ASN A 49 0.17 10.66 -18.95
C ASN A 49 0.50 9.18 -18.61
N GLN A 50 1.75 8.89 -18.25
CA GLN A 50 2.19 7.55 -17.84
C GLN A 50 2.66 7.55 -16.39
N VAL A 51 2.34 6.48 -15.67
CA VAL A 51 2.90 6.17 -14.35
C VAL A 51 3.90 5.03 -14.51
N VAL A 52 5.15 5.28 -14.14
CA VAL A 52 6.25 4.31 -14.23
C VAL A 52 6.60 3.83 -12.83
N VAL A 53 6.71 2.51 -12.67
CA VAL A 53 7.08 1.85 -11.40
C VAL A 53 8.44 1.18 -11.57
N THR A 54 9.39 1.48 -10.69
CA THR A 54 10.73 0.89 -10.71
C THR A 54 11.08 0.24 -9.37
N ASN A 55 11.83 -0.85 -9.44
CA ASN A 55 12.25 -1.67 -8.30
C ASN A 55 13.52 -1.17 -7.62
#